data_AF-A0A7J6WLB9-F1
#
_entry.id   AF-A0A7J6WLB9-F1
#
_cell.length_a   1.000
_cell.length_b   1.000
_cell.length_c   1.000
_cell.angle_alpha   90.00
_cell.angle_beta   90.00
_cell.angle_gamma   90.00
#
_symmetry.space_group_name_H-M   'P 1'
#
loop_
_entity.id
_entity.type
_entity.pdbx_description
1 polymer ?
#
loop_
_entity_poly.entity_id
_entity_poly.type
_entity_poly.pdbx_seq_one_letter_code
_entity_poly.pdbx_strand_id
1 'polypeptide(L)'
;MAIAKQIDYEVDRQFSPQQLQIFEQEYINAKLVPPSIWISPKTGFYKINVDIAYLNASNCIGIGYVVRNALGAFIIAGTESEHVGSAKEGECRGILQADRA
;
A
#
# COMPACT_ATOMS: atom_id res chain seq x y z
N MET A 1 5.87 3.36 29.10
CA MET A 1 5.84 1.94 28.72
C MET A 1 5.32 1.86 27.29
N ALA A 2 6.21 1.90 26.31
CA ALA A 2 5.86 1.92 24.89
C ALA A 2 6.01 0.49 24.34
N ILE A 3 4.88 -0.10 23.93
CA ILE A 3 4.86 -1.44 23.34
C ILE A 3 5.22 -1.28 21.86
N ALA A 4 6.43 -1.71 21.50
CA ALA A 4 6.81 -1.91 20.13
C ALA A 4 5.89 -2.99 19.54
N LYS A 5 5.08 -2.66 18.53
CA LYS A 5 4.44 -3.67 17.70
C LYS A 5 5.52 -4.26 16.80
N GLN A 6 6.14 -5.32 17.29
CA GLN A 6 6.82 -6.31 16.46
C GLN A 6 5.77 -6.86 15.50
N ILE A 7 5.90 -6.53 14.22
CA ILE A 7 5.11 -7.15 13.16
C ILE A 7 5.83 -8.45 12.88
N ASP A 8 5.30 -9.55 13.40
CA ASP A 8 5.78 -10.89 13.08
C ASP A 8 5.46 -11.18 11.61
N TYR A 9 6.44 -10.90 10.75
CA TYR A 9 6.46 -11.40 9.38
C TYR A 9 6.99 -12.84 9.45
N GLU A 10 6.09 -13.82 9.57
CA GLU A 10 6.40 -15.21 9.22
C GLU A 10 6.62 -15.26 7.70
N VAL A 11 7.87 -15.08 7.28
CA VAL A 11 8.29 -15.27 5.89
C VAL A 11 9.22 -16.47 5.86
N ASP A 12 8.70 -17.59 5.36
CA ASP A 12 9.44 -18.82 5.09
C ASP A 12 10.37 -18.69 3.85
N ARG A 13 10.97 -17.51 3.68
CA ARG A 13 12.03 -17.20 2.71
C ARG A 13 13.13 -16.46 3.45
N GLN A 14 14.23 -17.15 3.71
CA GLN A 14 15.46 -16.52 4.15
C GLN A 14 15.94 -15.59 3.03
N PHE A 15 15.61 -14.30 3.13
CA PHE A 15 16.24 -13.26 2.34
C PHE A 15 17.75 -13.30 2.60
N SER A 16 18.56 -13.19 1.54
CA SER A 16 20.00 -13.10 1.73
C SER A 16 20.35 -11.83 2.53
N PRO A 17 21.49 -11.80 3.24
CA PRO A 17 21.94 -10.59 3.93
C PRO A 17 21.99 -9.35 3.01
N GLN A 18 22.28 -9.55 1.73
CA GLN A 18 22.29 -8.48 0.73
C GLN A 18 20.88 -7.96 0.42
N GLN A 19 19.88 -8.84 0.35
CA GLN A 19 18.49 -8.42 0.14
C GLN A 19 17.94 -7.65 1.34
N LEU A 20 18.28 -8.08 2.56
CA LEU A 20 17.92 -7.36 3.78
C LEU A 20 18.52 -5.95 3.80
N GLN A 21 19.79 -5.81 3.44
CA GLN A 21 20.45 -4.49 3.32
C GLN A 21 19.79 -3.60 2.27
N ILE A 22 19.36 -4.16 1.13
CA ILE A 22 18.64 -3.41 0.10
C ILE A 22 17.30 -2.90 0.65
N PHE A 23 16.51 -3.74 1.31
CA PHE A 23 15.23 -3.33 1.90
C PHE A 23 15.41 -2.27 3.00
N GLU A 24 16.41 -2.42 3.86
CA GLU A 24 16.74 -1.43 4.88
C GLU A 24 17.13 -0.08 4.25
N GLN A 25 17.94 -0.10 3.20
CA GLN A 25 18.37 1.10 2.50
C GLN A 25 17.21 1.78 1.76
N GLU A 26 16.33 1.00 1.11
CA GLU A 26 15.11 1.51 0.48
C GLU A 26 14.16 2.13 1.51
N TYR A 27 14.00 1.50 2.67
CA TYR A 27 13.21 2.04 3.78
C TYR A 27 13.78 3.36 4.32
N ILE A 28 15.10 3.43 4.51
CA ILE A 28 15.78 4.67 4.94
C ILE A 28 15.57 5.76 3.89
N ASN A 29 15.76 5.45 2.60
CA ASN A 29 15.58 6.41 1.53
C ASN A 29 14.12 6.92 1.45
N ALA A 30 13.14 6.02 1.62
CA ALA A 30 11.73 6.40 1.68
C ALA A 30 11.40 7.31 2.87
N LYS A 31 12.07 7.11 4.03
CA LYS A 31 11.94 8.00 5.19
C LYS A 31 12.60 9.37 5.02
N LEU A 32 13.62 9.47 4.17
CA LEU A 32 14.32 10.72 3.90
C LEU A 32 13.57 11.61 2.90
N VAL A 33 12.64 11.05 2.12
CA VAL A 33 11.71 11.84 1.32
C VAL A 33 10.75 12.55 2.27
N PRO A 34 10.67 13.89 2.28
CA PRO A 34 9.69 14.60 3.08
C PRO A 34 8.31 14.05 2.76
N PRO A 35 7.47 13.70 3.75
CA PRO A 35 6.14 13.20 3.47
C PRO A 35 5.44 14.23 2.59
N SER A 36 4.95 13.76 1.44
CA SER A 36 4.16 14.62 0.56
C SER A 36 3.01 15.19 1.40
N ILE A 37 2.95 16.51 1.51
CA ILE A 37 1.92 17.17 2.30
C ILE A 37 0.58 16.73 1.71
N TRP A 38 -0.32 16.21 2.55
CA TRP A 38 -1.65 15.84 2.08
C TRP A 38 -2.34 17.11 1.57
N ILE A 39 -2.61 17.14 0.27
CA ILE A 39 -3.40 18.19 -0.37
C ILE A 39 -4.86 17.73 -0.40
N SER A 40 -5.74 18.55 0.17
CA SER A 40 -7.18 18.34 0.11
C SER A 40 -7.69 18.46 -1.33
N PRO A 41 -8.62 17.58 -1.78
CA PRO A 41 -9.29 17.78 -3.06
C PRO A 41 -10.19 19.02 -3.03
N LYS A 42 -10.62 19.47 -4.22
CA LYS A 42 -11.62 20.55 -4.33
C LYS A 42 -12.93 20.14 -3.66
N THR A 43 -13.70 21.10 -3.14
CA THR A 43 -15.06 20.84 -2.64
C THR A 43 -15.90 20.11 -3.68
N GLY A 44 -16.60 19.05 -3.27
CA GLY A 44 -17.37 18.18 -4.16
C GLY A 44 -16.57 17.03 -4.79
N PHE A 45 -15.26 16.97 -4.56
CA PHE A 45 -14.41 15.86 -5.00
C PHE A 45 -13.96 15.01 -3.81
N TYR A 46 -13.66 13.75 -4.11
CA TYR A 46 -13.05 12.81 -3.19
C TYR A 46 -11.60 12.56 -3.56
N LYS A 47 -10.80 12.19 -2.56
CA LYS A 47 -9.44 11.69 -2.74
C LYS A 47 -9.41 10.23 -2.34
N ILE A 48 -8.96 9.39 -3.27
CA ILE A 48 -8.76 7.97 -3.06
C ILE A 48 -7.27 7.74 -2.84
N ASN A 49 -6.93 7.11 -1.72
CA ASN A 49 -5.60 6.58 -1.47
C ASN A 49 -5.68 5.07 -1.63
N VAL A 50 -4.86 4.50 -2.51
CA VAL A 50 -4.80 3.07 -2.80
C VAL A 50 -3.38 2.58 -2.54
N ASP A 51 -3.27 1.38 -1.99
CA ASP A 51 -2.02 0.65 -1.78
C ASP A 51 -2.21 -0.80 -2.26
N ILE A 52 -1.21 -1.33 -2.97
CA ILE A 52 -1.30 -2.62 -3.63
C ILE A 52 -0.07 -3.44 -3.25
N ALA A 53 -0.32 -4.64 -2.74
CA ALA A 53 0.73 -5.59 -2.38
C ALA A 53 0.66 -6.80 -3.29
N TYR A 54 1.77 -7.15 -3.94
CA TYR A 54 1.85 -8.33 -4.81
C TYR A 54 2.60 -9.49 -4.14
N LEU A 55 1.98 -10.67 -4.14
CA LEU A 55 2.58 -11.91 -3.65
C LEU A 55 2.92 -12.83 -4.83
N ASN A 56 4.21 -12.89 -5.17
CA ASN A 56 4.71 -13.69 -6.29
C ASN A 56 4.51 -15.21 -6.12
N ALA A 57 4.37 -15.70 -4.88
CA ALA A 57 4.20 -17.14 -4.62
C ALA A 57 2.87 -17.68 -5.17
N SER A 58 1.83 -16.86 -5.12
CA SER A 58 0.46 -17.24 -5.47
C SER A 58 -0.09 -16.45 -6.66
N ASN A 59 0.72 -15.56 -7.25
CA ASN A 59 0.29 -14.62 -8.27
C ASN A 59 -0.97 -13.86 -7.85
N CYS A 60 -0.97 -13.36 -6.61
CA CYS A 60 -2.09 -12.61 -6.04
C CYS A 60 -1.68 -11.18 -5.74
N ILE A 61 -2.66 -10.30 -5.75
CA ILE A 61 -2.57 -9.00 -5.10
C ILE A 61 -3.49 -8.93 -3.88
N GLY A 62 -3.07 -8.17 -2.88
CA GLY A 62 -3.96 -7.53 -1.91
C GLY A 62 -4.08 -6.05 -2.26
N ILE A 63 -5.29 -5.51 -2.19
CA ILE A 63 -5.60 -4.11 -2.46
C ILE A 63 -6.18 -3.51 -1.19
N GLY A 64 -5.64 -2.39 -0.73
CA GLY A 64 -6.21 -1.58 0.32
C GLY A 64 -6.53 -0.19 -0.21
N TYR A 65 -7.70 0.34 0.10
CA TYR A 65 -8.05 1.70 -0.29
C TYR A 65 -8.84 2.46 0.78
N VAL A 66 -8.70 3.78 0.77
CA VAL A 66 -9.50 4.70 1.57
C VAL A 66 -9.94 5.89 0.72
N VAL A 67 -11.20 6.29 0.89
CA VAL A 67 -11.80 7.45 0.24
C VAL A 67 -12.02 8.53 1.28
N ARG A 68 -11.56 9.75 0.99
CA ARG A 68 -11.71 10.92 1.86
C ARG A 68 -12.39 12.06 1.13
N ASN A 69 -13.23 12.82 1.84
CA ASN A 69 -13.79 14.06 1.32
C ASN A 69 -12.79 15.25 1.41
N ALA A 70 -13.19 16.42 0.92
CA ALA A 70 -12.41 17.65 0.97
C ALA A 70 -12.13 18.20 2.39
N LEU A 71 -12.77 17.66 3.43
CA LEU A 71 -12.46 17.96 4.84
C LEU A 71 -11.47 16.95 5.43
N GLY A 72 -11.01 15.98 4.65
CA GLY A 72 -10.13 14.89 5.09
C GLY A 72 -10.85 13.78 5.85
N ALA A 73 -12.18 13.83 5.98
CA ALA A 73 -12.96 12.80 6.64
C ALA A 73 -13.03 11.54 5.78
N PHE A 74 -12.81 10.38 6.41
CA PHE A 74 -12.97 9.08 5.78
C PHE A 74 -14.44 8.81 5.47
N ILE A 75 -14.73 8.45 4.22
CA ILE A 75 -16.07 8.12 3.74
C ILE A 75 -16.21 6.62 3.54
N ILE A 76 -15.19 6.01 2.92
CA ILE A 76 -15.15 4.58 2.60
C ILE A 76 -13.74 4.07 2.86
N ALA A 77 -13.63 2.82 3.32
CA ALA A 77 -12.39 2.07 3.36
C ALA A 77 -12.70 0.62 2.96
N GLY A 78 -11.79 -0.02 2.27
CA GLY A 78 -11.99 -1.39 1.79
C GLY A 78 -10.68 -2.12 1.55
N THR A 79 -10.81 -3.45 1.52
CA THR A 79 -9.72 -4.36 1.19
C THR A 79 -10.23 -5.45 0.26
N GLU A 80 -9.46 -5.79 -0.77
CA GLU A 80 -9.77 -6.85 -1.72
C GLU A 80 -8.53 -7.70 -2.02
N SER A 81 -8.73 -8.85 -2.65
CA SER A 81 -7.65 -9.69 -3.17
C SER A 81 -8.05 -10.37 -4.46
N GLU A 82 -7.15 -10.44 -5.42
CA GLU A 82 -7.40 -11.04 -6.74
C GLU A 82 -6.15 -11.77 -7.26
N HIS A 83 -6.35 -12.80 -8.08
CA HIS A 83 -5.27 -13.40 -8.86
C HIS A 83 -4.96 -12.56 -10.10
N VAL A 84 -3.68 -12.33 -10.38
CA VAL A 84 -3.23 -11.54 -11.53
C VAL A 84 -2.05 -12.22 -12.23
N GLY A 85 -1.85 -11.95 -13.52
CA GLY A 85 -0.74 -12.53 -14.27
C GLY A 85 0.61 -11.88 -13.97
N SER A 86 0.63 -10.67 -13.42
CA SER A 86 1.86 -9.96 -13.05
C SER A 86 1.61 -8.85 -12.03
N ALA A 87 2.69 -8.40 -11.36
CA ALA A 87 2.64 -7.23 -10.49
C ALA A 87 2.12 -5.98 -11.22
N LYS A 88 2.52 -5.78 -12.49
CA LYS A 88 2.10 -4.61 -13.27
C LYS A 88 0.62 -4.62 -13.61
N GLU A 89 0.08 -5.79 -13.94
CA GLU A 89 -1.37 -5.97 -14.08
C GLU A 89 -2.07 -5.68 -12.75
N GLY A 90 -1.51 -6.18 -11.65
CA GLY A 90 -2.03 -5.97 -10.31
C GLY A 90 -2.19 -4.52 -9.92
N GLU A 91 -1.17 -3.70 -10.19
CA GLU A 91 -1.22 -2.24 -10.02
C GLU A 91 -2.40 -1.60 -10.79
N CYS A 92 -2.56 -1.96 -12.06
CA CYS A 92 -3.64 -1.43 -12.90
C CYS A 92 -5.02 -1.86 -12.41
N ARG A 93 -5.18 -3.11 -11.97
CA ARG A 93 -6.45 -3.63 -11.45
C ARG A 93 -6.83 -2.99 -10.11
N GLY A 94 -5.88 -2.89 -9.18
CA GLY A 94 -6.16 -2.31 -7.87
C GLY A 94 -6.60 -0.85 -7.95
N ILE A 95 -6.03 -0.05 -8.86
CA ILE A 95 -6.50 1.31 -9.13
C ILE A 95 -7.93 1.31 -9.67
N LEU A 96 -8.25 0.44 -10.63
CA LEU A 96 -9.59 0.36 -11.23
C LEU A 96 -10.65 -0.10 -10.23
N GLN A 97 -10.31 -1.01 -9.30
CA GLN A 97 -11.19 -1.42 -8.21
C GLN A 97 -11.44 -0.29 -7.23
N ALA A 98 -10.37 0.40 -6.79
CA ALA A 98 -10.51 1.51 -5.87
C ALA A 98 -11.37 2.66 -6.44
N ASP A 99 -11.36 2.88 -7.75
CA ASP A 99 -12.21 3.87 -8.45
C ASP A 99 -13.70 3.50 -8.47
N ARG A 100 -14.03 2.21 -8.33
CA ARG A 100 -15.42 1.71 -8.33
C ARG A 100 -16.07 1.67 -6.94
N ALA A 101 -15.32 1.98 -5.89
CA ALA A 101 -15.77 1.94 -4.51
C ALA A 101 -16.55 3.19 -4.10
#